data_AF-A0A925ET23-F1
#
_entry.id   AF-A0A925ET23-F1
#
_cell.length_a   1.000
_cell.length_b   1.000
_cell.length_c   1.000
_cell.angle_alpha   90.00
_cell.angle_beta   90.00
_cell.angle_gamma   90.00
#
_symmetry.space_group_name_H-M   'P 1'
#
loop_
_entity.id
_entity.type
_entity.pdbx_description
1 polymer ?
#
loop_
_entity_poly.entity_id
_entity_poly.type
_entity_poly.pdbx_seq_one_letter_code
_entity_poly.pdbx_strand_id
1 'polypeptide(L)'
;MKIKSFLVAGLMSAIVLASCSKEKDTIDPNIAIEGVWIGKYSILSEPYSNFYSFRFKAGGVLELIDITQTKKGEGTWAFTNDNEVISGTYTLIPPDSGTFSFVANFDKNTLEIDGTWGVGSQEYGGGYWYMNKL
;
A
#
# COMPACT_ATOMS: atom_id res chain seq x y z
N MET A 1 -41.05 28.45 61.40
CA MET A 1 -41.59 27.31 60.62
C MET A 1 -42.61 27.83 59.62
N LYS A 2 -42.27 27.87 58.33
CA LYS A 2 -43.19 28.14 57.22
C LYS A 2 -42.75 27.25 56.06
N ILE A 3 -43.65 26.37 55.59
CA ILE A 3 -43.40 25.39 54.53
C ILE A 3 -44.50 25.57 53.46
N LYS A 4 -44.11 25.28 52.21
CA LYS A 4 -44.87 24.81 51.03
C LYS A 4 -45.05 25.89 49.96
N SER A 5 -44.32 25.74 48.84
CA SER A 5 -44.71 25.02 47.60
C SER A 5 -45.38 26.02 46.65
N PHE A 6 -45.30 26.00 45.32
CA PHE A 6 -44.76 25.14 44.27
C PHE A 6 -44.89 26.03 43.01
N LEU A 7 -43.93 26.09 42.10
CA LEU A 7 -44.22 26.36 40.68
C LEU A 7 -43.05 25.93 39.80
N VAL A 8 -43.41 24.99 38.93
CA VAL A 8 -42.65 24.28 37.89
C VAL A 8 -42.73 25.10 36.59
N ALA A 9 -41.67 25.13 35.79
CA ALA A 9 -41.67 24.90 34.32
C ALA A 9 -40.47 25.56 33.61
N GLY A 10 -39.84 24.81 32.70
CA GLY A 10 -38.77 25.23 31.80
C GLY A 10 -37.74 24.11 31.63
N LEU A 11 -38.15 22.91 31.22
CA LEU A 11 -38.29 22.45 29.82
C LEU A 11 -36.97 22.52 29.01
N MET A 12 -36.34 21.34 28.93
CA MET A 12 -35.57 20.75 27.81
C MET A 12 -34.95 21.68 26.75
N SER A 13 -33.64 21.51 26.53
CA SER A 13 -33.21 20.61 25.45
C SER A 13 -31.72 20.28 25.54
N ALA A 14 -31.43 18.99 25.71
CA ALA A 14 -30.11 18.42 25.52
C ALA A 14 -29.90 18.18 24.02
N ILE A 15 -28.84 18.76 23.45
CA ILE A 15 -28.32 18.31 22.16
C ILE A 15 -26.99 17.64 22.48
N VAL A 16 -27.07 16.33 22.70
CA VAL A 16 -25.92 15.44 22.67
C VAL A 16 -25.56 15.28 21.20
N LEU A 17 -24.56 16.03 20.73
CA LEU A 17 -23.94 15.71 19.45
C LEU A 17 -23.14 14.41 19.66
N ALA A 18 -23.81 13.30 19.39
CA ALA A 18 -23.17 12.03 19.09
C ALA A 18 -22.19 12.29 17.93
N SER A 19 -20.92 12.45 18.27
CA SER A 19 -19.83 12.34 17.30
C SER A 19 -19.82 10.89 16.85
N CYS A 20 -20.60 10.59 15.81
CA CYS A 20 -20.48 9.35 15.06
C CYS A 20 -19.01 9.17 14.72
N SER A 21 -18.45 8.11 15.28
CA SER A 21 -17.25 7.45 14.85
C SER A 21 -17.21 7.44 13.32
N LYS A 22 -16.19 8.07 12.74
CA LYS A 22 -15.64 7.53 11.51
C LYS A 22 -14.99 6.20 11.88
N GLU A 23 -15.81 5.16 11.99
CA GLU A 23 -15.38 3.86 11.50
C GLU A 23 -15.15 4.10 10.02
N LYS A 24 -13.88 4.33 9.67
CA LYS A 24 -13.46 4.15 8.29
C LYS A 24 -13.80 2.71 7.98
N ASP A 25 -14.72 2.58 7.05
CA ASP A 25 -15.04 1.41 6.24
C ASP A 25 -14.08 0.27 6.52
N THR A 26 -14.64 -0.77 7.12
CA THR A 26 -14.07 -2.12 7.10
C THR A 26 -13.35 -2.33 5.79
N ILE A 27 -12.02 -2.51 5.85
CA ILE A 27 -11.22 -2.93 4.72
C ILE A 27 -11.85 -4.23 4.21
N ASP A 28 -12.51 -4.15 3.05
CA ASP A 28 -13.10 -5.29 2.36
C ASP A 28 -11.97 -6.30 2.07
N PRO A 29 -12.19 -7.59 2.39
CA PRO A 29 -11.14 -8.54 2.71
C PRO A 29 -10.44 -8.98 1.43
N ASN A 30 -9.15 -9.31 1.53
CA ASN A 30 -8.28 -9.66 0.40
C ASN A 30 -7.94 -8.45 -0.50
N ILE A 31 -6.98 -7.63 -0.06
CA ILE A 31 -6.24 -6.81 -1.02
C ILE A 31 -5.55 -7.81 -1.96
N ALA A 32 -6.10 -7.97 -3.18
CA ALA A 32 -5.68 -8.96 -4.17
C ALA A 32 -4.19 -8.90 -4.54
N ILE A 33 -3.47 -7.88 -4.07
CA ILE A 33 -2.04 -7.72 -4.25
C ILE A 33 -1.19 -8.60 -3.36
N GLU A 34 -1.66 -9.00 -2.17
CA GLU A 34 -0.82 -9.79 -1.27
C GLU A 34 -0.43 -11.12 -1.90
N GLY A 35 0.83 -11.50 -1.73
CA GLY A 35 1.42 -12.69 -2.35
C GLY A 35 2.73 -12.41 -3.07
N VAL A 36 3.20 -13.41 -3.81
CA VAL A 36 4.42 -13.36 -4.60
C VAL A 36 4.08 -12.98 -6.05
N TRP A 37 4.85 -12.04 -6.59
CA TRP A 37 4.73 -11.51 -7.93
C TRP A 37 6.06 -11.67 -8.64
N ILE A 38 6.03 -12.20 -9.86
CA ILE A 38 7.23 -12.53 -10.62
C ILE A 38 7.15 -11.91 -11.99
N GLY A 39 8.25 -11.32 -12.43
CA GLY A 39 8.41 -10.87 -13.79
C GLY A 39 9.82 -10.40 -14.06
N LYS A 40 9.93 -9.27 -14.75
CA LYS A 40 11.20 -8.78 -15.24
C LYS A 40 11.29 -7.27 -15.19
N TYR A 41 12.51 -6.77 -15.10
CA TYR A 41 12.81 -5.35 -15.22
C TYR A 41 13.84 -5.09 -16.33
N SER A 42 13.90 -3.85 -16.76
CA SER A 42 14.90 -3.31 -17.65
C SER A 42 15.59 -2.08 -17.04
N ILE A 43 16.72 -1.69 -17.62
CA ILE A 43 17.44 -0.46 -17.28
C ILE A 43 17.21 0.52 -18.44
N LEU A 44 16.69 1.71 -18.13
CA LEU A 44 16.32 2.79 -19.08
C LEU A 44 15.22 2.47 -20.10
N SER A 45 15.25 1.32 -20.79
CA SER A 45 14.25 0.94 -21.81
C SER A 45 14.19 -0.57 -22.02
N GLU A 46 13.25 -1.05 -22.81
CA GLU A 46 13.19 -2.44 -23.28
C GLU A 46 14.49 -2.88 -23.99
N PRO A 47 14.80 -4.19 -24.02
CA PRO A 47 14.00 -5.33 -23.56
C PRO A 47 14.10 -5.63 -22.06
N TYR A 48 13.07 -6.28 -21.51
CA TYR A 48 13.09 -6.81 -20.14
C TYR A 48 13.95 -8.07 -20.05
N SER A 49 15.16 -7.95 -19.49
CA SER A 49 16.14 -9.03 -19.46
C SER A 49 16.41 -9.59 -18.06
N ASN A 50 16.08 -8.84 -17.01
CA ASN A 50 16.51 -9.17 -15.65
C ASN A 50 15.33 -9.68 -14.82
N PHE A 51 15.54 -10.76 -14.07
CA PHE A 51 14.54 -11.28 -13.15
C PHE A 51 14.17 -10.24 -12.10
N TYR A 52 12.88 -10.15 -11.78
CA TYR A 52 12.37 -9.27 -10.75
C TYR A 52 11.21 -9.94 -10.04
N SER A 53 11.18 -9.86 -8.71
CA SER A 53 10.03 -10.36 -7.96
C SER A 53 9.85 -9.66 -6.61
N PHE A 54 8.59 -9.50 -6.25
CA PHE A 54 8.18 -8.93 -4.98
C PHE A 54 7.30 -9.90 -4.21
N ARG A 55 7.37 -9.81 -2.88
CA ARG A 55 6.38 -10.36 -1.98
C ARG A 55 5.69 -9.20 -1.27
N PHE A 56 4.43 -8.94 -1.64
CA PHE A 56 3.57 -7.98 -0.97
C PHE A 56 2.92 -8.66 0.24
N LYS A 57 3.08 -8.06 1.42
CA LYS A 57 2.55 -8.57 2.69
C LYS A 57 1.63 -7.55 3.32
N ALA A 58 0.69 -8.03 4.13
CA ALA A 58 -0.18 -7.21 4.96
C ALA A 58 0.58 -6.13 5.75
N GLY A 59 -0.10 -5.01 6.00
CA GLY A 59 0.47 -3.87 6.72
C GLY A 59 1.45 -3.04 5.89
N GLY A 60 1.41 -3.15 4.56
CA GLY A 60 2.23 -2.33 3.66
C GLY A 60 3.70 -2.75 3.63
N VAL A 61 4.02 -4.01 3.96
CA VAL A 61 5.40 -4.54 3.96
C VAL A 61 5.74 -5.16 2.60
N LEU A 62 6.87 -4.77 2.04
CA LEU A 62 7.39 -5.28 0.77
C LEU A 62 8.70 -6.04 0.99
N GLU A 63 8.86 -7.17 0.30
CA GLU A 63 10.14 -7.86 0.20
C GLU A 63 10.53 -8.00 -1.29
N LEU A 64 11.73 -7.58 -1.65
CA LEU A 64 12.36 -8.01 -2.90
C LEU A 64 12.91 -9.42 -2.64
N ILE A 65 12.60 -10.37 -3.50
CA ILE A 65 13.08 -11.75 -3.37
C ILE A 65 13.84 -12.19 -4.63
N ASP A 66 14.67 -13.21 -4.52
CA ASP A 66 15.30 -13.84 -5.69
C ASP A 66 14.45 -15.01 -6.23
N ILE A 67 14.98 -15.70 -7.24
CA ILE A 67 14.31 -16.86 -7.88
C ILE A 67 14.08 -18.04 -6.92
N THR A 68 14.84 -18.12 -5.82
CA THR A 68 14.69 -19.12 -4.76
C THR A 68 13.73 -18.64 -3.66
N GLN A 69 13.11 -17.47 -3.84
CA GLN A 69 12.28 -16.77 -2.87
C GLN A 69 13.01 -16.33 -1.60
N THR A 70 14.35 -16.24 -1.67
CA THR A 70 15.17 -15.68 -0.59
C THR A 70 15.04 -14.17 -0.58
N LYS A 71 14.88 -13.57 0.60
CA LYS A 71 14.75 -12.12 0.77
C LYS A 71 16.08 -11.43 0.41
N LYS A 72 16.01 -10.47 -0.51
CA LYS A 72 17.12 -9.67 -1.03
C LYS A 72 16.98 -8.17 -0.75
N GLY A 73 15.76 -7.73 -0.43
CA GLY A 73 15.50 -6.36 -0.02
C GLY A 73 14.21 -6.26 0.79
N GLU A 74 14.02 -5.11 1.42
CA GLU A 74 12.83 -4.82 2.22
C GLU A 74 12.39 -3.37 2.10
N GLY A 75 11.09 -3.15 2.27
CA GLY A 75 10.58 -1.81 2.44
C GLY A 75 9.07 -1.80 2.53
N THR A 76 8.45 -0.82 1.88
CA THR A 76 7.03 -0.54 2.04
C THR A 76 6.33 -0.41 0.71
N TRP A 77 5.02 -0.67 0.72
CA TRP A 77 4.13 -0.42 -0.40
C TRP A 77 2.80 0.17 0.08
N ALA A 78 2.14 0.91 -0.79
CA ALA A 78 0.80 1.44 -0.58
C ALA A 78 0.02 1.48 -1.89
N PHE A 79 -1.29 1.34 -1.77
CA PHE A 79 -2.21 1.68 -2.86
C PHE A 79 -2.59 3.15 -2.82
N THR A 80 -2.76 3.70 -4.01
CA THR A 80 -3.39 4.99 -4.27
C THR A 80 -4.40 4.81 -5.42
N ASN A 81 -5.19 5.86 -5.70
CA ASN A 81 -6.16 5.87 -6.80
C ASN A 81 -7.09 4.63 -6.77
N ASP A 82 -7.85 4.46 -5.69
CA ASP A 82 -8.85 3.38 -5.54
C ASP A 82 -8.33 1.96 -5.82
N ASN A 83 -7.08 1.69 -5.41
CA ASN A 83 -6.35 0.45 -5.62
C ASN A 83 -5.95 0.16 -7.07
N GLU A 84 -5.79 1.19 -7.90
CA GLU A 84 -5.30 1.03 -9.28
C GLU A 84 -3.80 1.33 -9.40
N VAL A 85 -3.23 2.10 -8.46
CA VAL A 85 -1.82 2.50 -8.51
C VAL A 85 -1.10 2.06 -7.24
N ILE A 86 0.01 1.35 -7.40
CA ILE A 86 0.89 0.93 -6.31
C ILE A 86 2.15 1.74 -6.36
N SER A 87 2.56 2.27 -5.22
CA SER A 87 3.91 2.82 -5.04
C SER A 87 4.58 2.21 -3.84
N GLY A 88 5.91 2.29 -3.82
CA GLY A 88 6.67 1.73 -2.73
C GLY A 88 8.15 2.06 -2.79
N THR A 89 8.83 1.70 -1.72
CA THR A 89 10.28 1.84 -1.58
C THR A 89 10.85 0.53 -1.07
N TYR A 90 12.08 0.19 -1.46
CA TYR A 90 12.80 -0.93 -0.87
C TYR A 90 14.30 -0.66 -0.84
N THR A 91 14.97 -1.24 0.15
CA THR A 91 16.42 -1.20 0.32
C THR A 91 16.99 -2.60 0.21
N LEU A 92 18.09 -2.76 -0.51
CA LEU A 92 18.78 -4.04 -0.64
C LEU A 92 19.47 -4.42 0.67
N ILE A 93 19.44 -5.71 0.97
CA ILE A 93 20.11 -6.31 2.12
C ILE A 93 21.54 -6.72 1.71
N PRO A 94 22.53 -6.64 2.62
CA PRO A 94 23.90 -7.06 2.34
C PRO A 94 24.01 -8.46 1.68
N PRO A 95 25.00 -8.67 0.79
CA PRO A 95 26.14 -7.78 0.50
C PRO A 95 25.80 -6.63 -0.46
N ASP A 96 24.61 -6.64 -1.05
CA ASP A 96 24.14 -5.61 -1.96
C ASP A 96 23.74 -4.34 -1.18
N SER A 97 23.65 -3.21 -1.87
CA SER A 97 23.22 -1.95 -1.25
C SER A 97 22.50 -1.06 -2.26
N GLY A 98 21.71 -0.12 -1.74
CA GLY A 98 20.92 0.80 -2.54
C GLY A 98 19.46 0.80 -2.10
N THR A 99 18.85 1.98 -2.20
CA THR A 99 17.42 2.19 -1.98
C THR A 99 16.80 2.59 -3.30
N PHE A 100 15.63 2.05 -3.58
CA PHE A 100 14.89 2.26 -4.81
C PHE A 100 13.45 2.57 -4.49
N SER A 101 12.82 3.35 -5.36
CA SER A 101 11.38 3.63 -5.32
C SER A 101 10.75 3.22 -6.63
N PHE A 102 9.46 2.89 -6.59
CA PHE A 102 8.69 2.51 -7.78
C PHE A 102 7.28 3.08 -7.71
N VAL A 103 6.68 3.21 -8.89
CA VAL A 103 5.25 3.43 -9.10
C VAL A 103 4.80 2.53 -10.24
N ALA A 104 3.62 1.93 -10.10
CA ALA A 104 3.09 0.96 -11.04
C ALA A 104 1.57 0.97 -11.08
N ASN A 105 1.02 0.59 -12.24
CA ASN A 105 -0.39 0.30 -12.40
C ASN A 105 -0.66 -1.15 -11.96
N PHE A 106 -1.81 -1.38 -11.35
CA PHE A 106 -2.31 -2.70 -10.99
C PHE A 106 -3.62 -2.98 -11.70
N ASP A 107 -3.62 -3.98 -12.58
CA ASP A 107 -4.84 -4.50 -13.18
C ASP A 107 -5.36 -5.68 -12.36
N LYS A 108 -6.41 -5.42 -11.57
CA LYS A 108 -7.07 -6.43 -10.74
C LYS A 108 -7.80 -7.52 -11.53
N ASN A 109 -8.10 -7.28 -12.81
CA ASN A 109 -8.80 -8.23 -13.67
C ASN A 109 -7.82 -9.25 -14.28
N THR A 110 -6.63 -8.79 -14.67
CA THR A 110 -5.59 -9.65 -15.27
C THR A 110 -4.56 -10.15 -14.25
N LEU A 111 -4.51 -9.55 -13.06
CA LEU A 111 -3.47 -9.79 -12.05
C LEU A 111 -2.07 -9.50 -12.62
N GLU A 112 -1.96 -8.34 -13.27
CA GLU A 112 -0.74 -7.78 -13.83
C GLU A 112 -0.35 -6.49 -13.10
N ILE A 113 0.95 -6.27 -12.96
CA ILE A 113 1.51 -5.02 -12.48
C ILE A 113 2.59 -4.59 -13.47
N ASP A 114 2.54 -3.34 -13.91
CA ASP A 114 3.55 -2.72 -14.77
C ASP A 114 3.89 -1.31 -14.29
N GLY A 115 5.15 -0.94 -14.35
CA GLY A 115 5.57 0.34 -13.79
C GLY A 115 7.00 0.74 -14.06
N THR A 116 7.41 1.78 -13.37
CA THR A 116 8.78 2.31 -13.40
C THR A 116 9.45 2.15 -12.05
N TRP A 117 10.77 2.21 -12.07
CA TRP A 117 11.58 2.29 -10.85
C TRP A 117 12.66 3.36 -11.00
N GLY A 118 13.17 3.84 -9.87
CA GLY A 118 14.27 4.80 -9.82
C GLY A 118 15.08 4.68 -8.53
N VAL A 119 16.16 5.47 -8.44
CA VAL A 119 17.13 5.43 -7.35
C VAL A 119 16.73 6.40 -6.24
N GLY A 120 16.89 5.98 -4.99
CA GLY A 120 16.52 6.76 -3.81
C GLY A 120 15.02 6.97 -3.76
N SER A 121 14.60 8.24 -3.66
CA SER A 121 13.19 8.65 -3.64
C SER A 121 12.58 8.89 -5.03
N GLN A 122 13.34 8.68 -6.10
CA GLN A 122 12.83 8.84 -7.47
C GLN A 122 12.12 7.56 -7.89
N GLU A 123 10.87 7.66 -8.33
CA GLU A 123 10.06 6.52 -8.80
C GLU A 123 10.31 6.19 -10.28
N TYR A 124 11.15 6.97 -10.95
CA TYR A 124 11.42 6.93 -12.39
C TYR A 124 12.92 7.12 -12.70
N GLY A 125 13.29 6.90 -13.96
CA GLY A 125 14.64 7.11 -14.48
C GLY A 125 15.59 5.93 -14.31
N GLY A 126 15.22 4.90 -13.55
CA GLY A 126 15.96 3.63 -13.47
C GLY A 126 15.60 2.68 -14.61
N GLY A 127 14.30 2.54 -14.90
CA GLY A 127 13.78 1.74 -16.00
C GLY A 127 12.33 1.33 -15.80
N TYR A 128 11.93 0.27 -16.50
CA TYR A 128 10.57 -0.26 -16.51
C TYR A 128 10.55 -1.69 -15.99
N TRP A 129 9.40 -2.14 -15.50
CA TRP A 129 9.21 -3.51 -15.06
C TRP A 129 7.76 -3.95 -15.22
N TYR A 130 7.57 -5.27 -15.28
CA TYR A 130 6.26 -5.91 -15.23
C TYR A 130 6.33 -7.17 -14.38
N MET A 131 5.21 -7.55 -13.77
CA MET A 131 5.05 -8.79 -12.99
C MET A 131 3.63 -9.36 -13.11
N ASN A 132 3.54 -10.67 -12.92
CA ASN A 132 2.29 -11.40 -12.77
C ASN A 132 2.25 -12.06 -11.39
N LYS A 133 1.04 -12.28 -10.88
CA LYS A 133 0.86 -13.04 -9.64
C LYS A 133 1.23 -14.51 -9.83
N LEU A 134 1.97 -15.09 -8.87
CA LEU A 134 2.28 -16.52 -8.82
C LEU A 134 1.09 -17.34 -8.29
#